data_AF-A0A1D8MIL3-F1
#
_entry.id   AF-A0A1D8MIL3-F1
#
_cell.length_a   1.000
_cell.length_b   1.000
_cell.length_c   1.000
_cell.angle_alpha   90.00
_cell.angle_beta   90.00
_cell.angle_gamma   90.00
#
_symmetry.space_group_name_H-M   'P 1'
#
loop_
_entity.id
_entity.type
_entity.pdbx_description
1 polymer ?
#
loop_
_entity_poly.entity_id
_entity_poly.type
_entity_poly.pdbx_seq_one_letter_code
_entity_poly.pdbx_strand_id
1 'polypeptide(L)' 'IDSFNRGDHQDVAACMDKVIAIIRVLVQYGGVAAGKLAMQLHGIDVGDPRRPLRPMTSEQKRVALDAFRAADFI' A
#
# COMPACT_ATOMS: atom_id res chain seq x y z
N ILE A 1 -7.04 12.89 8.04
CA ILE A 1 -7.46 14.29 7.76
C ILE A 1 -8.14 14.88 8.98
N ASP A 2 -9.15 14.20 9.55
CA ASP A 2 -9.88 14.72 10.71
C ASP A 2 -8.99 15.07 11.92
N SER A 3 -7.98 14.25 12.20
CA SER A 3 -7.01 14.48 13.28
C SER A 3 -6.23 15.78 13.08
N PHE A 4 -5.82 16.07 11.83
CA PHE A 4 -5.20 17.34 11.48
C PHE A 4 -6.17 18.51 11.70
N ASN A 5 -7.43 18.37 11.26
CA ASN A 5 -8.45 19.42 11.42
C ASN A 5 -8.78 19.71 12.89
N ARG A 6 -8.66 18.71 13.77
CA ARG A 6 -8.80 18.87 15.24
C ARG A 6 -7.52 19.38 15.92
N GLY A 7 -6.42 19.55 15.19
CA GLY A 7 -5.12 19.92 15.77
C GLY A 7 -4.43 18.79 16.55
N ASP A 8 -4.88 17.55 16.38
CA ASP A 8 -4.30 16.37 17.04
C ASP A 8 -3.06 15.89 16.27
N HIS A 9 -1.92 16.52 16.57
CA HIS A 9 -0.66 16.23 15.88
C HIS A 9 -0.08 14.85 16.24
N GLN A 10 -0.42 14.30 17.41
CA GLN A 10 0.06 12.97 17.80
C GLN A 10 -0.64 11.88 16.97
N ASP A 11 -1.96 11.97 16.84
CA ASP A 11 -2.70 11.03 16.00
C ASP A 11 -2.37 11.19 14.51
N VAL A 12 -2.09 12.41 14.04
CA VAL A 12 -1.54 12.63 12.69
C VAL A 12 -0.24 11.86 12.48
N ALA A 13 0.71 11.93 13.43
CA ALA A 13 1.97 11.21 13.33
C ALA A 13 1.74 9.69 13.29
N ALA A 14 0.89 9.16 14.17
CA ALA A 14 0.55 7.74 14.20
C ALA A 14 -0.12 7.26 12.88
N CYS A 15 -1.01 8.08 12.30
CA CYS A 15 -1.58 7.81 10.98
C CYS A 15 -0.51 7.81 9.89
N MET A 16 0.45 8.74 9.97
CA MET A 16 1.53 8.85 8.99
C MET A 16 2.51 7.67 9.06
N ASP A 17 2.69 7.02 10.20
CA ASP A 17 3.48 5.78 10.29
C ASP A 17 2.88 4.68 9.39
N LYS A 18 1.55 4.55 9.38
CA LYS A 18 0.82 3.63 8.50
C LYS A 18 0.98 4.01 7.03
N VAL A 19 0.86 5.31 6.71
CA VAL A 19 1.08 5.83 5.35
C VAL A 19 2.50 5.52 4.88
N ILE A 20 3.51 5.76 5.71
CA ILE A 20 4.91 5.47 5.38
C ILE A 20 5.10 3.97 5.08
N ALA A 21 4.48 3.08 5.87
CA ALA A 21 4.54 1.64 5.63
C ALA A 21 3.96 1.27 4.26
N ILE A 22 2.82 1.84 3.86
CA ILE A 22 2.24 1.67 2.51
C ILE A 22 3.22 2.16 1.43
N ILE A 23 3.74 3.38 1.58
CA ILE A 23 4.63 3.99 0.58
C ILE A 23 5.91 3.16 0.39
N ARG A 24 6.47 2.57 1.44
CA ARG A 24 7.65 1.69 1.33
C ARG A 24 7.41 0.51 0.40
N VAL A 25 6.22 -0.11 0.44
CA VAL A 25 5.84 -1.20 -0.48
C VAL A 25 5.74 -0.69 -1.93
N LEU A 26 5.13 0.49 -2.13
CA LEU A 26 5.00 1.09 -3.46
C LEU A 26 6.36 1.47 -4.07
N VAL A 27 7.28 1.99 -3.27
CA VAL A 27 8.65 2.32 -3.71
C VAL A 27 9.41 1.06 -4.08
N GLN A 28 9.28 -0.02 -3.31
CA GLN A 28 10.01 -1.26 -3.53
C GLN A 28 9.55 -2.02 -4.78
N TYR A 29 8.24 -2.09 -5.01
CA TYR A 29 7.66 -2.95 -6.06
C TYR A 29 7.04 -2.17 -7.24
N GLY A 30 7.08 -0.85 -7.20
CA GLY A 30 6.53 0.04 -8.21
C GLY A 30 5.07 0.40 -7.93
N GLY A 31 4.77 1.70 -7.95
CA GLY A 31 3.48 2.25 -7.51
C GLY A 31 2.26 1.64 -8.20
N VAL A 32 2.30 1.46 -9.52
CA VAL A 32 1.17 0.87 -10.26
C VAL A 32 1.03 -0.63 -10.00
N ALA A 33 2.13 -1.38 -9.98
CA ALA A 33 2.08 -2.83 -9.81
C ALA A 33 1.62 -3.21 -8.38
N ALA A 34 2.23 -2.60 -7.37
CA ALA A 34 1.88 -2.82 -5.97
C ALA A 34 0.51 -2.21 -5.61
N GLY A 35 0.15 -1.05 -6.17
CA GLY A 35 -1.18 -0.45 -5.96
C GLY A 35 -2.30 -1.31 -6.54
N LYS A 36 -2.10 -1.88 -7.74
CA LYS A 36 -3.04 -2.86 -8.31
C LYS A 36 -3.18 -4.11 -7.44
N LEU A 37 -2.06 -4.62 -6.91
CA LEU A 37 -2.08 -5.75 -5.98
C LEU A 37 -2.85 -5.43 -4.69
N ALA A 38 -2.70 -4.23 -4.13
CA ALA A 38 -3.39 -3.81 -2.92
C ALA A 38 -4.93 -3.84 -3.06
N MET A 39 -5.46 -3.73 -4.27
CA MET A 39 -6.91 -3.87 -4.53
C MET A 39 -7.47 -5.24 -4.10
N GLN A 40 -6.64 -6.28 -4.02
CA GLN A 40 -7.06 -7.59 -3.53
C GLN A 40 -7.44 -7.57 -2.04
N LEU A 41 -6.94 -6.61 -1.26
CA LEU A 41 -7.34 -6.42 0.13
C LEU A 41 -8.81 -5.98 0.26
N HIS A 42 -9.37 -5.45 -0.82
CA HIS A 42 -10.79 -5.14 -0.96
C HIS A 42 -11.54 -6.19 -1.79
N GLY A 43 -10.94 -7.36 -2.04
CA GLY A 43 -11.54 -8.43 -2.83
C GLY A 43 -11.61 -8.17 -4.33
N ILE A 44 -10.86 -7.20 -4.86
CA ILE A 44 -10.89 -6.80 -6.28
C ILE A 44 -9.58 -7.20 -6.97
N ASP A 45 -9.68 -8.00 -8.02
CA ASP A 45 -8.53 -8.30 -8.90
C ASP A 45 -8.55 -7.41 -10.15
N VAL A 46 -7.59 -6.50 -10.24
CA VAL A 46 -7.42 -5.56 -11.37
C VAL A 46 -6.30 -5.98 -12.33
N GLY A 47 -5.75 -7.19 -12.14
CA GLY A 47 -4.69 -7.78 -12.95
C GLY A 47 -3.38 -7.00 -12.96
N ASP A 48 -2.43 -7.46 -13.76
CA ASP A 48 -1.10 -6.86 -13.86
C ASP A 48 -1.12 -5.50 -14.61
N PRO A 49 -0.10 -4.64 -14.40
CA PRO A 49 0.08 -3.47 -15.23
C PRO A 49 0.41 -3.86 -16.68
N ARG A 50 0.01 -3.02 -17.63
CA ARG A 50 0.45 -3.16 -19.03
C ARG A 50 1.90 -2.70 -19.17
N ARG A 51 2.60 -3.24 -20.17
CA ARG A 51 3.94 -2.79 -20.57
C ARG A 51 3.91 -1.28 -20.91
N PRO A 52 4.99 -0.53 -20.64
CA PRO A 52 6.35 -0.99 -20.31
C PRO A 52 6.60 -1.33 -18.83
N LEU A 53 5.59 -1.18 -17.96
CA LEU A 53 5.72 -1.54 -16.55
C LEU A 53 5.83 -3.06 -16.40
N ARG A 54 6.70 -3.50 -15.48
CA ARG A 54 6.92 -4.91 -15.21
C ARG A 54 5.88 -5.44 -14.23
N PRO A 55 5.31 -6.64 -14.45
CA PRO A 55 4.49 -7.30 -13.46
C PRO A 55 5.35 -7.78 -12.28
N MET A 56 4.71 -7.95 -11.12
CA MET A 56 5.34 -8.59 -9.96
C MET A 56 5.29 -10.12 -10.09
N THR A 57 6.31 -10.81 -9.62
CA THR A 57 6.28 -12.28 -9.50
C THR A 57 5.30 -12.71 -8.41
N SER A 58 4.87 -13.98 -8.42
CA SER A 58 3.96 -14.52 -7.39
C SER A 58 4.52 -14.37 -5.98
N GLU A 59 5.84 -14.57 -5.81
CA GLU A 59 6.51 -14.41 -4.52
C GLU A 59 6.53 -12.94 -4.07
N GLN A 60 6.83 -12.01 -4.97
CA GLN A 60 6.75 -10.58 -4.67
C GLN A 60 5.34 -10.16 -4.28
N LYS A 61 4.31 -10.70 -4.96
CA LYS A 61 2.90 -10.43 -4.64
C LYS A 61 2.56 -10.90 -3.23
N ARG A 62 3.00 -12.10 -2.84
CA ARG A 62 2.79 -12.63 -1.49
C ARG A 62 3.44 -11.74 -0.43
N VAL A 63 4.73 -11.43 -0.58
CA VAL A 63 5.47 -10.59 0.37
C VAL A 63 4.88 -9.18 0.48
N ALA A 64 4.50 -8.57 -0.63
CA ALA A 64 3.90 -7.23 -0.63
C ALA A 64 2.49 -7.22 0.02
N LEU A 65 1.66 -8.24 -0.19
CA LEU A 65 0.37 -8.35 0.48
C LEU A 65 0.52 -8.49 1.99
N ASP A 66 1.46 -9.30 2.45
CA ASP A 66 1.74 -9.45 3.87
C ASP A 66 2.24 -8.13 4.48
N ALA A 67 3.08 -7.38 3.75
CA ALA A 67 3.53 -6.05 4.17
C ALA A 67 2.40 -5.01 4.22
N PHE A 68 1.46 -5.02 3.26
CA PHE A 68 0.30 -4.15 3.33
C PHE A 68 -0.61 -4.48 4.52
N ARG A 69 -0.84 -5.78 4.81
CA ARG A 69 -1.61 -6.18 6.00
C ARG A 69 -0.92 -5.74 7.29
N ALA A 70 0.40 -5.86 7.36
CA ALA A 70 1.19 -5.42 8.51
C ALA A 70 1.18 -3.89 8.71
N ALA A 71 0.83 -3.11 7.69
CA ALA A 71 0.68 -1.65 7.80
C ALA A 71 -0.63 -1.21 8.46
N ASP A 72 -1.55 -2.14 8.77
CA ASP A 72 -2.72 -1.94 9.65
C ASP A 72 -3.60 -0.73 9.26
N PHE A 73 -3.87 -0.54 7.96
CA PHE A 73 -4.63 0.61 7.45
C PHE A 73 -6.05 0.28 6.97
N ILE A 74 -6.48 -0.97 7.13
CA ILE A 74 -7.79 -1.49 6.67
C ILE A 74 -8.74 -1.64 7.84
#